data_AF-A0A7J5QUJ5-F1
#
_entry.id   AF-A0A7J5QUJ5-F1
#
_cell.length_a   1.000
_cell.length_b   1.000
_cell.length_c   1.000
_cell.angle_alpha   90.00
_cell.angle_beta   90.00
_cell.angle_gamma   90.00
#
_symmetry.space_group_name_H-M   'P 1'
#
loop_
_entity.id
_entity.type
_entity.pdbx_description
1 polymer ?
#
loop_
_entity_poly.entity_id
_entity_poly.type
_entity_poly.pdbx_seq_one_letter_code
_entity_poly.pdbx_strand_id
1 'polypeptide(L)'
;MTNDFRMSYFMPPIAPIKDEHGQLVTPPTLIPCCEVSVEQVFQMITGNKNLKVLTEQVRNSEDIRTAKASLLPYVTPCGTFSRRSSKCLIDPSLLTVVDIDYLTSYQEAVEMRKTLFNDPLLHPVLTFISPSGRGVKAFIPYNHLPMADDANCITEKMKLAMLYTVMIYGTGTPPPFGEKKKGVDFSGKDIVRSCFLCHDPGALFRATNE
;
A
#
# COMPACT_ATOMS: atom_id res chain seq x y z
N MET A 1 9.68 23.20 -5.38
CA MET A 1 9.05 22.24 -6.31
C MET A 1 8.02 21.47 -5.50
N THR A 2 6.74 21.67 -5.75
CA THR A 2 5.67 20.85 -5.15
C THR A 2 5.80 19.45 -5.75
N ASN A 3 6.26 18.48 -4.97
CA ASN A 3 6.33 17.09 -5.43
C ASN A 3 4.90 16.55 -5.59
N ASP A 4 4.36 16.64 -6.79
CA ASP A 4 3.08 16.02 -7.15
C ASP A 4 3.32 14.51 -7.32
N PHE A 5 3.24 13.77 -6.21
CA PHE A 5 3.50 12.34 -6.17
C PHE A 5 2.43 11.59 -6.98
N ARG A 6 2.74 11.25 -8.24
CA ARG A 6 1.85 10.52 -9.16
C ARG A 6 2.10 9.02 -9.15
N MET A 7 1.02 8.26 -9.24
CA MET A 7 1.05 6.80 -9.28
C MET A 7 -0.05 6.23 -10.16
N SER A 8 0.17 5.02 -10.68
CA SER A 8 -0.86 4.34 -11.46
C SER A 8 -1.98 3.81 -10.56
N TYR A 9 -3.23 3.98 -10.98
CA TYR A 9 -4.42 3.45 -10.33
C TYR A 9 -5.02 2.31 -11.16
N PHE A 10 -5.39 1.21 -10.50
CA PHE A 10 -5.93 0.01 -11.12
C PHE A 10 -7.28 -0.35 -10.52
N MET A 11 -8.22 -0.70 -11.40
CA MET A 11 -9.47 -1.34 -10.99
C MET A 11 -9.21 -2.83 -10.68
N PRO A 12 -9.95 -3.43 -9.72
CA PRO A 12 -9.92 -4.87 -9.52
C PRO A 12 -10.42 -5.62 -10.77
N PRO A 13 -10.12 -6.92 -10.89
CA PRO A 13 -9.38 -7.74 -9.93
C PRO A 13 -7.86 -7.73 -10.20
N ILE A 14 -7.06 -7.83 -9.14
CA ILE A 14 -5.60 -7.93 -9.27
C ILE A 14 -5.15 -9.32 -9.77
N ALA A 15 -5.94 -10.34 -9.47
CA ALA A 15 -5.68 -11.74 -9.75
C ALA A 15 -6.84 -12.31 -10.59
N PRO A 16 -6.60 -13.36 -11.37
CA PRO A 16 -7.67 -13.97 -12.15
C PRO A 16 -8.77 -14.51 -11.22
N ILE A 17 -10.03 -14.23 -11.55
CA ILE A 17 -11.19 -14.80 -10.85
C ILE A 17 -11.59 -16.09 -11.57
N LYS A 18 -11.79 -17.14 -10.78
CA LYS A 18 -12.24 -18.45 -11.26
C LYS A 18 -13.60 -18.80 -10.66
N ASP A 19 -14.40 -19.58 -11.38
CA ASP A 19 -15.63 -20.16 -10.86
C ASP A 19 -15.37 -21.38 -9.96
N GLU A 20 -16.45 -21.99 -9.47
CA GLU A 20 -16.44 -23.19 -8.62
C GLU A 20 -15.82 -24.43 -9.31
N HIS A 21 -15.77 -24.43 -10.64
CA HIS A 21 -15.14 -25.47 -11.44
C HIS A 21 -13.67 -25.14 -11.79
N GLY A 22 -13.16 -24.00 -11.32
CA GLY A 22 -11.79 -23.54 -11.56
C GLY A 22 -11.58 -22.91 -12.94
N GLN A 23 -12.65 -22.67 -13.71
CA GLN A 23 -12.60 -22.02 -15.02
C GLN A 23 -12.44 -20.52 -14.85
N LEU A 24 -11.63 -19.90 -15.72
CA LEU A 24 -11.38 -18.47 -15.68
C LEU A 24 -12.64 -17.69 -16.08
N VAL A 25 -13.13 -16.84 -15.18
CA VAL A 25 -14.27 -15.94 -15.42
C VAL A 25 -13.79 -14.54 -15.79
N THR A 26 -12.86 -13.99 -15.01
CA THR A 26 -12.34 -12.63 -15.21
C THR A 26 -10.82 -12.64 -15.18
N PRO A 27 -10.13 -12.13 -16.23
CA PRO A 27 -8.68 -12.01 -16.22
C PRO A 27 -8.22 -10.94 -15.22
N PRO A 28 -6.94 -10.96 -14.77
CA PRO A 28 -6.42 -9.91 -13.91
C PRO A 28 -6.28 -8.59 -14.68
N THR A 29 -6.55 -7.47 -14.00
CA THR A 29 -6.28 -6.13 -14.49
C THR A 29 -4.77 -5.86 -14.48
N LEU A 30 -4.19 -5.66 -15.66
CA LEU A 30 -2.76 -5.40 -15.84
C LEU A 30 -2.45 -4.01 -16.37
N ILE A 31 -3.43 -3.28 -16.90
CA ILE A 31 -3.27 -1.93 -17.44
C ILE A 31 -3.91 -0.96 -16.45
N PRO A 32 -3.23 0.13 -16.06
CA PRO A 32 -3.83 1.09 -15.15
C PRO A 32 -5.02 1.78 -15.83
N CYS A 33 -6.03 2.10 -15.02
CA CYS A 33 -7.18 2.85 -15.47
C CYS A 33 -6.83 4.33 -15.70
N CYS A 34 -6.00 4.89 -14.82
CA CYS A 34 -5.52 6.28 -14.90
C CYS A 34 -4.32 6.48 -13.97
N GLU A 35 -3.75 7.68 -14.01
CA GLU A 35 -2.81 8.17 -13.01
C GLU A 35 -3.54 9.01 -11.96
N VAL A 36 -3.12 8.91 -10.71
CA VAL A 36 -3.67 9.67 -9.58
C VAL A 36 -2.56 10.27 -8.73
N SER A 37 -2.81 11.42 -8.12
CA SER A 37 -1.93 11.99 -7.09
C SER A 37 -2.20 11.35 -5.72
N VAL A 38 -1.23 11.46 -4.80
CA VAL A 38 -1.43 11.03 -3.40
C VAL A 38 -2.61 11.73 -2.71
N GLU A 39 -2.89 13.00 -3.07
CA GLU A 39 -4.04 13.73 -2.54
C GLU A 39 -5.37 13.12 -3.04
N GLN A 40 -5.45 12.76 -4.32
CA GLN A 40 -6.62 12.06 -4.86
C GLN A 40 -6.81 10.70 -4.18
N VAL A 41 -5.71 9.98 -3.88
CA VAL A 41 -5.77 8.76 -3.08
C VAL A 41 -6.35 9.04 -1.68
N PHE A 42 -5.85 10.06 -0.99
CA PHE A 42 -6.36 10.47 0.33
C PHE A 42 -7.86 10.80 0.29
N GLN A 43 -8.31 11.58 -0.69
CA GLN A 43 -9.73 11.92 -0.88
C GLN A 43 -10.59 10.67 -1.13
N MET A 44 -10.09 9.73 -1.94
CA MET A 44 -10.78 8.46 -2.22
C MET A 44 -10.94 7.60 -0.96
N ILE A 45 -9.86 7.39 -0.20
CA ILE A 45 -9.89 6.51 0.97
C ILE A 45 -10.66 7.10 2.15
N THR A 46 -10.82 8.42 2.22
CA THR A 46 -11.57 9.08 3.31
C THR A 46 -13.03 9.32 2.99
N GLY A 47 -13.38 9.59 1.72
CA GLY A 47 -14.71 10.09 1.34
C GLY A 47 -15.55 9.18 0.43
N ASN A 48 -14.99 8.13 -0.18
CA ASN A 48 -15.70 7.34 -1.18
C ASN A 48 -16.68 6.32 -0.55
N LYS A 49 -17.99 6.59 -0.69
CA LYS A 49 -19.07 5.72 -0.16
C LYS A 49 -19.05 4.30 -0.73
N ASN A 50 -18.74 4.14 -2.02
CA ASN A 50 -18.66 2.81 -2.62
C ASN A 50 -17.47 2.02 -2.05
N LEU A 51 -16.33 2.69 -1.89
CA LEU A 51 -15.15 2.07 -1.25
C LEU A 51 -15.44 1.69 0.21
N LYS A 52 -16.32 2.41 0.91
CA LYS A 52 -16.82 2.03 2.24
C LYS A 52 -17.44 0.63 2.20
N VAL A 53 -18.42 0.46 1.32
CA VAL A 53 -19.19 -0.79 1.17
C VAL A 53 -18.24 -1.95 0.82
N LEU A 54 -17.35 -1.74 -0.15
CA LEU A 54 -16.37 -2.75 -0.55
C LEU A 54 -15.41 -3.12 0.59
N THR A 55 -15.01 -2.14 1.40
CA THR A 55 -14.12 -2.37 2.56
C THR A 55 -14.83 -3.21 3.63
N GLU A 56 -16.10 -2.91 3.91
CA GLU A 56 -16.92 -3.70 4.84
C GLU A 56 -17.10 -5.14 4.33
N GLN A 57 -17.38 -5.32 3.02
CA GLN A 57 -17.45 -6.65 2.41
C GLN A 57 -16.15 -7.44 2.57
N VAL A 58 -15.00 -6.80 2.32
CA VAL A 58 -13.69 -7.45 2.49
C VAL A 58 -13.44 -7.85 3.94
N ARG A 59 -13.79 -6.99 4.91
CA ARG A 59 -13.58 -7.28 6.35
C ARG A 59 -14.48 -8.38 6.89
N ASN A 60 -15.68 -8.53 6.32
CA ASN A 60 -16.64 -9.57 6.70
C ASN A 60 -16.48 -10.88 5.92
N SER A 61 -15.57 -10.92 4.93
CA SER A 61 -15.28 -12.14 4.17
C SER A 61 -14.49 -13.16 4.98
N GLU A 62 -14.86 -14.44 4.89
CA GLU A 62 -14.08 -15.55 5.44
C GLU A 62 -12.69 -15.64 4.77
N ASP A 63 -12.64 -15.42 3.46
CA ASP A 63 -11.40 -15.28 2.70
C ASP A 63 -11.14 -13.81 2.34
N ILE A 64 -10.57 -13.08 3.30
CA ILE A 64 -10.17 -11.67 3.12
C ILE A 64 -9.16 -11.53 1.97
N ARG A 65 -8.31 -12.52 1.73
CA ARG A 65 -7.26 -12.43 0.71
C ARG A 65 -7.88 -12.40 -0.68
N THR A 66 -8.80 -13.32 -0.95
CA THR A 66 -9.52 -13.39 -2.22
C THR A 66 -10.46 -12.20 -2.38
N ALA A 67 -11.21 -11.82 -1.34
CA ALA A 67 -12.09 -10.66 -1.39
C ALA A 67 -11.32 -9.37 -1.70
N LYS A 68 -10.18 -9.12 -1.03
CA LYS A 68 -9.31 -7.97 -1.29
C LYS A 68 -8.81 -7.95 -2.75
N ALA A 69 -8.36 -9.09 -3.25
CA ALA A 69 -7.84 -9.22 -4.61
C ALA A 69 -8.91 -8.97 -5.69
N SER A 70 -10.16 -9.33 -5.40
CA SER A 70 -11.28 -9.26 -6.35
C SER A 70 -12.11 -7.99 -6.26
N LEU A 71 -12.15 -7.31 -5.11
CA LEU A 71 -13.07 -6.21 -4.85
C LEU A 71 -12.41 -4.84 -4.75
N LEU A 72 -11.17 -4.75 -4.29
CA LEU A 72 -10.56 -3.46 -3.96
C LEU A 72 -9.70 -2.92 -5.10
N PRO A 73 -9.82 -1.62 -5.42
CA PRO A 73 -8.86 -0.96 -6.28
C PRO A 73 -7.51 -0.85 -5.59
N TYR A 74 -6.46 -0.61 -6.37
CA TYR A 74 -5.11 -0.48 -5.84
C TYR A 74 -4.29 0.51 -6.67
N VAL A 75 -3.22 0.99 -6.06
CA VAL A 75 -2.23 1.86 -6.71
C VAL A 75 -0.85 1.20 -6.73
N THR A 76 0.07 1.74 -7.51
CA THR A 76 1.51 1.42 -7.45
C THR A 76 2.27 2.62 -6.87
N PRO A 77 2.41 2.72 -5.53
CA PRO A 77 2.90 3.95 -4.90
C PRO A 77 4.26 4.42 -5.42
N CYS A 78 5.10 3.52 -5.93
CA CYS A 78 6.44 3.84 -6.40
C CYS A 78 6.52 4.55 -7.76
N GLY A 79 5.43 4.62 -8.53
CA GLY A 79 5.47 5.27 -9.84
C GLY A 79 4.29 5.01 -10.75
N THR A 80 4.39 5.59 -11.94
CA THR A 80 3.50 5.36 -13.07
C THR A 80 4.05 4.24 -13.94
N PHE A 81 3.17 3.41 -14.51
CA PHE A 81 3.55 2.24 -15.28
C PHE A 81 2.62 2.08 -16.47
N SER A 82 3.13 1.73 -17.65
CA SER A 82 2.26 1.42 -18.80
C SER A 82 1.49 0.10 -18.62
N ARG A 83 2.03 -0.79 -17.80
CA ARG A 83 1.46 -2.08 -17.42
C ARG A 83 1.99 -2.48 -16.05
N ARG A 84 1.26 -3.32 -15.30
CA ARG A 84 1.68 -3.88 -14.01
C ARG A 84 2.87 -4.84 -14.16
N SER A 85 4.04 -4.29 -14.38
CA SER A 85 5.34 -4.97 -14.47
C SER A 85 6.44 -3.97 -14.10
N SER A 86 7.44 -4.41 -13.34
CA SER A 86 8.63 -3.61 -13.04
C SER A 86 9.39 -3.13 -14.27
N LYS A 87 9.29 -3.85 -15.40
CA LYS A 87 9.91 -3.47 -16.68
C LYS A 87 9.18 -2.34 -17.41
N CYS A 88 8.00 -1.94 -16.93
CA CYS A 88 7.11 -1.01 -17.59
C CYS A 88 6.97 0.31 -16.80
N LEU A 89 7.93 0.63 -15.93
CA LEU A 89 8.02 1.92 -15.24
C LEU A 89 8.09 3.04 -16.28
N ILE A 90 7.25 4.06 -16.12
CA ILE A 90 7.27 5.28 -16.93
C ILE A 90 8.01 6.36 -16.14
N ASP A 91 7.46 6.77 -14.99
CA ASP A 91 8.08 7.77 -14.11
C ASP A 91 8.06 7.31 -12.64
N PRO A 92 9.15 7.54 -11.88
CA PRO A 92 9.16 7.32 -10.44
C PRO A 92 8.28 8.36 -9.74
N SER A 93 7.46 7.91 -8.78
CA SER A 93 6.62 8.82 -7.99
C SER A 93 7.43 9.60 -6.95
N LEU A 94 8.63 9.12 -6.59
CA LEU A 94 9.42 9.52 -5.42
C LEU A 94 8.83 9.09 -4.06
N LEU A 95 7.94 8.11 -4.07
CA LEU A 95 7.45 7.43 -2.88
C LEU A 95 7.91 5.99 -2.85
N THR A 96 8.12 5.48 -1.64
CA THR A 96 8.10 4.04 -1.36
C THR A 96 6.94 3.71 -0.43
N VAL A 97 6.57 2.44 -0.35
CA VAL A 97 5.51 1.98 0.56
C VAL A 97 6.08 1.05 1.62
N VAL A 98 5.56 1.18 2.84
CA VAL A 98 5.77 0.23 3.93
C VAL A 98 4.42 -0.21 4.46
N ASP A 99 4.30 -1.51 4.70
CA ASP A 99 3.13 -2.15 5.28
C ASP A 99 3.53 -2.79 6.63
N ILE A 100 2.84 -2.42 7.71
CA ILE A 100 2.90 -3.11 9.01
C ILE A 100 1.63 -3.94 9.11
N ASP A 101 1.77 -5.26 9.24
CA ASP A 101 0.64 -6.19 9.31
C ASP A 101 0.64 -6.98 10.64
N TYR A 102 -0.47 -7.70 10.86
CA TYR A 102 -0.70 -8.60 12.00
C TYR A 102 -0.76 -7.89 13.36
N LEU A 103 -1.26 -6.65 13.37
CA LEU A 103 -1.64 -5.98 14.61
C LEU A 103 -2.80 -6.75 15.27
N THR A 104 -2.83 -6.75 16.59
CA THR A 104 -3.79 -7.51 17.41
C THR A 104 -5.21 -6.99 17.30
N SER A 105 -5.38 -5.70 17.05
CA SER A 105 -6.69 -5.06 17.03
C SER A 105 -6.73 -3.87 16.09
N TYR A 106 -7.94 -3.43 15.76
CA TYR A 106 -8.17 -2.19 15.03
C TYR A 106 -7.66 -0.96 15.80
N GLN A 107 -7.81 -0.97 17.13
CA GLN A 107 -7.33 0.13 17.98
C GLN A 107 -5.80 0.25 17.94
N GLU A 108 -5.08 -0.88 17.98
CA GLU A 108 -3.62 -0.88 17.78
C GLU A 108 -3.25 -0.35 16.39
N ALA A 109 -4.04 -0.66 15.34
CA ALA A 109 -3.82 -0.09 14.01
C ALA A 109 -4.04 1.43 13.97
N VAL A 110 -5.03 1.97 14.71
CA VAL A 110 -5.26 3.41 14.84
C VAL A 110 -4.07 4.10 15.51
N GLU A 111 -3.54 3.51 16.59
CA GLU A 111 -2.38 4.04 17.31
C GLU A 111 -1.12 3.97 16.45
N MET A 112 -0.85 2.80 15.84
CA MET A 112 0.29 2.61 14.94
C MET A 112 0.24 3.57 13.74
N ARG A 113 -0.94 3.85 13.17
CA ARG A 113 -1.09 4.82 12.08
C ARG A 113 -0.62 6.21 12.50
N LYS A 114 -0.99 6.66 13.70
CA LYS A 114 -0.57 7.94 14.26
C LYS A 114 0.93 7.96 14.56
N THR A 115 1.44 6.89 15.17
CA THR A 115 2.88 6.74 15.47
C THR A 115 3.71 6.82 14.21
N LEU A 116 3.37 6.02 13.18
CA LEU A 116 4.10 5.97 11.93
C LEU A 116 4.01 7.29 11.14
N PHE A 117 2.87 7.97 11.17
CA PHE A 117 2.71 9.28 10.54
C PHE A 117 3.62 10.35 11.16
N ASN A 118 3.85 10.27 12.47
CA ASN A 118 4.70 11.20 13.22
C ASN A 118 6.16 10.74 13.29
N ASP A 119 6.53 9.70 12.56
CA ASP A 119 7.92 9.23 12.50
C ASP A 119 8.84 10.34 11.97
N PRO A 120 9.87 10.75 12.73
CA PRO A 120 10.71 11.88 12.37
C PRO A 120 11.66 11.59 11.19
N LEU A 121 11.93 10.32 10.88
CA LEU A 121 12.88 9.92 9.83
C LEU A 121 12.19 9.47 8.56
N LEU A 122 11.14 8.65 8.68
CA LEU A 122 10.34 8.22 7.52
C LEU A 122 9.47 9.36 7.01
N HIS A 123 8.99 10.22 7.90
CA HIS A 123 8.13 11.36 7.60
C HIS A 123 7.08 11.09 6.50
N PRO A 124 6.18 10.10 6.68
CA PRO A 124 5.28 9.67 5.61
C PRO A 124 4.34 10.80 5.17
N VAL A 125 4.06 10.85 3.87
CA VAL A 125 3.08 11.79 3.30
C VAL A 125 1.65 11.31 3.49
N LEU A 126 1.43 10.00 3.58
CA LEU A 126 0.12 9.40 3.77
C LEU A 126 0.24 8.15 4.65
N THR A 127 -0.58 8.03 5.68
CA THR A 127 -0.78 6.77 6.41
C THR A 127 -2.25 6.44 6.57
N PHE A 128 -2.58 5.15 6.44
CA PHE A 128 -3.95 4.66 6.56
C PHE A 128 -3.99 3.20 7.03
N ILE A 129 -5.10 2.80 7.63
CA ILE A 129 -5.33 1.44 8.08
C ILE A 129 -5.55 0.53 6.87
N SER A 130 -4.93 -0.65 6.88
CA SER A 130 -5.01 -1.61 5.78
C SER A 130 -6.42 -2.21 5.64
N PRO A 131 -6.75 -2.85 4.48
CA PRO A 131 -8.08 -3.42 4.26
C PRO A 131 -8.56 -4.39 5.35
N SER A 132 -7.64 -5.15 5.95
CA SER A 132 -7.94 -6.12 7.01
C SER A 132 -8.35 -5.47 8.34
N GLY A 133 -8.11 -4.17 8.51
CA GLY A 133 -8.29 -3.47 9.78
C GLY A 133 -7.21 -3.78 10.82
N ARG A 134 -6.20 -4.59 10.49
CA ARG A 134 -5.15 -5.08 11.41
C ARG A 134 -3.74 -4.80 10.88
N GLY A 135 -3.61 -3.72 10.12
CA GLY A 135 -2.34 -3.25 9.62
C GLY A 135 -2.40 -1.78 9.25
N VAL A 136 -1.23 -1.22 8.94
CA VAL A 136 -1.06 0.19 8.57
C VAL A 136 -0.19 0.24 7.32
N LYS A 137 -0.58 1.10 6.38
CA LYS A 137 0.13 1.38 5.15
C LYS A 137 0.66 2.80 5.21
N ALA A 138 1.91 2.99 4.81
CA ALA A 138 2.57 4.30 4.81
C ALA A 138 3.24 4.57 3.47
N PHE A 139 3.03 5.76 2.92
CA PHE A 139 3.70 6.25 1.73
C PHE A 139 4.80 7.20 2.17
N ILE A 140 6.04 6.83 1.89
CA ILE A 140 7.25 7.44 2.44
C ILE A 140 7.98 8.15 1.29
N PRO A 141 8.18 9.48 1.37
CA PRO A 141 8.93 10.18 0.36
C PRO A 141 10.41 9.82 0.43
N TYR A 142 11.09 9.86 -0.72
CA TYR A 142 12.54 9.77 -0.76
C TYR A 142 13.11 10.78 -1.76
N ASN A 143 14.34 11.22 -1.49
CA ASN A 143 15.05 12.09 -2.42
C ASN A 143 15.66 11.24 -3.55
N HIS A 144 15.30 11.58 -4.79
CA HIS A 144 15.98 11.07 -5.97
C HIS A 144 17.40 11.61 -6.02
N LEU A 145 18.39 10.73 -6.16
CA LEU A 145 19.76 11.13 -6.40
C LEU A 145 20.03 10.97 -7.91
N PRO A 146 20.41 12.04 -8.64
CA PRO A 146 20.44 12.10 -10.12
C PRO A 146 21.39 11.14 -10.88
N MET A 147 21.86 10.05 -10.28
CA MET A 147 22.93 9.21 -10.82
C MET A 147 22.61 7.71 -10.80
N ALA A 148 21.38 7.31 -10.46
CA ALA A 148 20.97 5.91 -10.35
C ALA A 148 19.89 5.53 -11.38
N ASP A 149 19.92 4.27 -11.82
CA ASP A 149 18.76 3.63 -12.45
C ASP A 149 17.55 3.71 -11.51
N ASP A 150 16.43 4.25 -11.99
CA ASP A 150 15.24 4.57 -11.18
C ASP A 150 14.71 3.35 -10.44
N ALA A 151 14.64 2.21 -11.13
CA ALA A 151 14.14 0.96 -10.57
C ALA A 151 15.02 0.48 -9.40
N ASN A 152 16.34 0.52 -9.56
CA ASN A 152 17.28 0.20 -8.50
C ASN A 152 17.22 1.20 -7.34
N CYS A 153 17.10 2.50 -7.63
CA CYS A 153 16.96 3.54 -6.61
C CYS A 153 15.72 3.29 -5.73
N ILE A 154 14.55 3.11 -6.37
CA ILE A 154 13.30 2.78 -5.68
C ILE A 154 13.48 1.53 -4.81
N THR A 155 14.05 0.48 -5.37
CA THR A 155 14.23 -0.81 -4.69
C THR A 155 15.08 -0.65 -3.43
N GLU A 156 16.19 0.09 -3.50
CA GLU A 156 17.05 0.33 -2.34
C GLU A 156 16.36 1.20 -1.29
N LYS A 157 15.65 2.27 -1.70
CA LYS A 157 14.89 3.10 -0.76
C LYS A 157 13.78 2.34 -0.07
N MET A 158 13.10 1.45 -0.80
CA MET A 158 12.10 0.55 -0.24
C MET A 158 12.69 -0.39 0.80
N LYS A 159 13.83 -1.03 0.51
CA LYS A 159 14.53 -1.90 1.48
C LYS A 159 14.95 -1.14 2.73
N LEU A 160 15.49 0.07 2.58
CA LEU A 160 15.90 0.91 3.71
C LEU A 160 14.70 1.30 4.59
N ALA A 161 13.59 1.73 3.98
CA ALA A 161 12.37 2.07 4.71
C ALA A 161 11.79 0.85 5.45
N MET A 162 11.78 -0.33 4.82
CA MET A 162 11.36 -1.57 5.46
C MET A 162 12.27 -1.97 6.63
N LEU A 163 13.59 -1.93 6.43
CA LEU A 163 14.57 -2.27 7.47
C LEU A 163 14.45 -1.34 8.67
N TYR A 164 14.37 -0.04 8.43
CA TYR A 164 14.14 0.96 9.47
C TYR A 164 12.86 0.65 10.24
N THR A 165 11.77 0.38 9.53
CA THR A 165 10.47 0.07 10.17
C THR A 165 10.55 -1.19 11.03
N VAL A 166 11.28 -2.23 10.60
CA VAL A 166 11.52 -3.42 11.44
C VAL A 166 12.35 -3.10 12.66
N MET A 167 13.40 -2.28 12.53
CA MET A 167 14.27 -1.95 13.65
C MET A 167 13.56 -1.14 14.73
N ILE A 168 12.64 -0.24 14.33
CA ILE A 168 11.96 0.67 15.26
C ILE A 168 10.62 0.11 15.75
N TYR A 169 9.85 -0.54 14.88
CA TYR A 169 8.47 -0.97 15.14
C TYR A 169 8.30 -2.50 15.16
N GLY A 170 9.34 -3.26 14.83
CA GLY A 170 9.31 -4.71 14.94
C GLY A 170 9.22 -5.14 16.39
N THR A 171 8.19 -5.89 16.75
CA THR A 171 8.10 -6.48 18.09
C THR A 171 9.19 -7.53 18.23
N GLY A 172 10.15 -7.34 19.13
CA GLY A 172 11.27 -8.26 19.40
C GLY A 172 10.87 -9.64 19.96
N THR A 173 9.57 -9.95 20.04
CA THR A 173 9.07 -11.25 20.50
C THR A 173 8.89 -12.21 19.31
N PRO A 174 9.55 -13.39 19.32
CA PRO A 174 9.20 -14.45 18.39
C PRO A 174 7.74 -14.84 18.61
N PRO A 175 6.93 -15.03 17.55
CA PRO A 175 5.59 -15.58 17.72
C PRO A 175 5.67 -16.99 18.34
N PRO A 176 4.65 -17.41 19.11
CA PRO A 176 4.46 -18.82 19.44
C PRO A 176 4.51 -19.67 18.17
N PHE A 177 5.04 -20.90 18.27
CA PHE A 177 5.21 -21.80 17.14
C PHE A 177 3.91 -21.91 16.32
N GLY A 178 3.92 -21.46 15.07
CA GLY A 178 2.78 -21.53 14.14
C GLY A 178 2.07 -20.21 13.83
N GLU A 179 2.34 -19.11 14.55
CA GLU A 179 1.77 -17.79 14.26
C GLU A 179 2.64 -16.94 13.32
N LYS A 180 2.00 -16.15 12.44
CA LYS A 180 2.73 -15.23 11.55
C LYS A 180 3.33 -14.09 12.38
N LYS A 181 4.61 -13.81 12.13
CA LYS A 181 5.37 -12.76 12.81
C LYS A 181 4.68 -11.40 12.63
N LYS A 182 4.42 -10.69 13.73
CA LYS A 182 4.04 -9.28 13.70
C LYS A 182 5.15 -8.45 13.06
N GLY A 183 4.77 -7.47 12.23
CA GLY A 183 5.72 -6.51 11.70
C GLY A 183 5.64 -6.34 10.19
N VAL A 184 6.77 -5.93 9.62
CA VAL A 184 6.86 -5.45 8.23
C VAL A 184 6.83 -6.60 7.23
N ASP A 185 5.97 -6.50 6.22
CA ASP A 185 5.90 -7.47 5.13
C ASP A 185 7.07 -7.27 4.14
N PHE A 186 8.11 -8.11 4.25
CA PHE A 186 9.24 -8.14 3.32
C PHE A 186 8.92 -8.75 1.95
N SER A 187 7.71 -9.26 1.71
CA SER A 187 7.32 -9.79 0.39
C SER A 187 7.10 -8.68 -0.65
N GLY A 188 7.15 -7.41 -0.25
CA GLY A 188 6.82 -6.25 -1.07
C GLY A 188 7.94 -5.66 -1.93
N LYS A 189 9.10 -6.31 -2.13
CA LYS A 189 10.30 -5.72 -2.77
C LYS A 189 10.18 -5.35 -4.27
N ASP A 190 8.98 -5.43 -4.83
CA ASP A 190 8.74 -5.13 -6.24
C ASP A 190 8.36 -3.66 -6.39
N ILE A 191 8.99 -2.93 -7.30
CA ILE A 191 8.64 -1.53 -7.57
C ILE A 191 7.21 -1.39 -8.09
N VAL A 192 6.62 -2.46 -8.66
CA VAL A 192 5.21 -2.50 -9.04
C VAL A 192 4.31 -3.03 -7.90
N ARG A 193 4.75 -2.90 -6.65
CA ARG A 193 4.00 -3.32 -5.46
C ARG A 193 2.62 -2.69 -5.46
N SER A 194 1.63 -3.56 -5.54
CA SER A 194 0.23 -3.18 -5.48
C SER A 194 -0.18 -2.86 -4.06
N CYS A 195 -0.65 -1.64 -3.84
CA CYS A 195 -1.16 -1.18 -2.57
C CYS A 195 -2.69 -1.02 -2.66
N PHE A 196 -3.42 -1.99 -2.10
CA PHE A 196 -4.88 -1.93 -2.07
C PHE A 196 -5.38 -0.72 -1.28
N LEU A 197 -6.35 -0.03 -1.86
CA LEU A 197 -7.05 1.07 -1.24
C LEU A 197 -8.31 0.54 -0.55
N CYS A 198 -8.55 1.02 0.66
CA CYS A 198 -9.78 0.75 1.41
C CYS A 198 -10.24 2.04 2.08
N HIS A 199 -11.48 2.07 2.52
CA HIS A 199 -12.00 3.22 3.23
C HIS A 199 -11.41 3.28 4.65
N ASP A 200 -10.77 4.40 4.94
CA ASP A 200 -10.30 4.79 6.26
C ASP A 200 -10.57 6.30 6.46
N PRO A 201 -11.66 6.68 7.17
CA PRO A 201 -11.96 8.09 7.41
C PRO A 201 -10.92 8.78 8.31
N GLY A 202 -10.09 8.01 9.01
CA GLY A 202 -9.05 8.54 9.89
C GLY A 202 -7.67 8.61 9.25
N ALA A 203 -7.54 8.34 7.94
CA ALA A 203 -6.26 8.44 7.24
C ALA A 203 -5.60 9.82 7.50
N LEU A 204 -4.28 9.84 7.57
CA LEU A 204 -3.50 11.05 7.85
C LEU A 204 -2.68 11.41 6.62
N PHE A 205 -2.70 12.68 6.24
CA PHE A 205 -2.08 13.19 5.02
C PHE A 205 -1.31 14.48 5.32
N ARG A 206 -0.09 14.61 4.77
CA ARG A 206 0.67 15.85 4.78
C ARG A 206 0.51 16.53 3.43
N ALA A 207 -0.12 17.70 3.42
CA ALA A 207 -0.12 18.53 2.24
C ALA A 207 1.31 18.97 1.94
N THR A 208 1.68 19.06 0.66
CA THR A 208 3.02 19.42 0.18
C THR A 208 3.45 20.88 0.48
N ASN A 209 2.70 21.57 1.35
CA ASN A 209 2.85 22.99 1.70
C ASN A 209 3.24 23.22 3.18
N GLU A 210 3.57 22.17 3.93
CA GLU A 210 4.10 22.28 5.32
C GLU A 210 5.61 22.00 5.39
#